data_AF-A0A0B8QAI1-F1
#
_entry.id   AF-A0A0B8QAI1-F1
#
_cell.length_a   1.000
_cell.length_b   1.000
_cell.length_c   1.000
_cell.angle_alpha   90.00
_cell.angle_beta   90.00
_cell.angle_gamma   90.00
#
_symmetry.space_group_name_H-M   'P 1'
#
loop_
_entity.id
_entity.type
_entity.pdbx_description
1 polymer ?
#
loop_
_entity_poly.entity_id
_entity_poly.type
_entity_poly.pdbx_seq_one_letter_code
_entity_poly.pdbx_strand_id
1 'polypeptide(L)'
;MASELQGYTLTDRGTWLAYHSRLDLNVLYEGDPQLFNPYQVILINPDRYPTIKYQDAKAFSDWLVTNKGQDLINDFRLNGKQLFVANADTKDAK
;
A
#
# COMPACT_ATOMS: atom_id res chain seq x y z
N MET A 1 11.30 11.19 18.11
CA MET A 1 12.34 12.08 17.57
C MET A 1 11.78 13.31 16.87
N ALA A 2 11.21 13.23 15.67
CA ALA A 2 10.82 14.45 14.92
C ALA A 2 9.88 15.39 15.70
N SER A 3 8.86 14.86 16.38
CA SER A 3 7.97 15.66 17.24
C SER A 3 8.69 16.29 18.44
N GLU A 4 9.58 15.55 19.11
CA GLU A 4 10.36 16.05 20.26
C GLU A 4 11.37 17.13 19.86
N LEU A 5 11.92 17.02 18.65
CA LEU A 5 12.89 17.95 18.07
C LEU A 5 12.24 19.09 17.29
N GLN A 6 10.90 19.13 17.20
CA GLN A 6 10.14 20.09 16.40
C GLN A 6 10.64 20.17 14.94
N GLY A 7 10.94 19.00 14.36
CA GLY A 7 11.48 18.85 13.02
C GLY A 7 10.50 18.20 12.04
N TYR A 8 10.96 18.07 10.79
CA TYR A 8 10.22 17.41 9.71
C TYR A 8 10.59 15.93 9.60
N THR A 9 9.65 15.11 9.12
CA THR A 9 9.89 13.72 8.77
C THR A 9 8.99 13.30 7.62
N LEU A 10 9.48 12.37 6.79
CA LEU A 10 8.64 11.63 5.85
C LEU A 10 8.18 10.34 6.53
N THR A 11 6.91 9.98 6.37
CA THR A 11 6.33 8.75 6.92
C THR A 11 5.18 8.28 6.03
N ASP A 12 4.89 6.99 6.04
CA ASP A 12 3.73 6.45 5.34
C ASP A 12 2.42 6.80 6.09
N ARG A 13 1.29 6.77 5.36
CA ARG A 13 -0.01 7.14 5.91
C ARG A 13 -0.47 6.19 7.02
N GLY A 14 -0.11 4.91 6.97
CA GLY A 14 -0.49 3.92 8.00
C GLY A 14 0.15 4.25 9.34
N THR A 15 1.46 4.49 9.32
CA THR A 15 2.22 4.93 10.50
C THR A 15 1.68 6.27 11.04
N TRP A 16 1.40 7.25 10.17
CA TRP A 16 0.79 8.51 10.60
C TRP A 16 -0.54 8.28 11.33
N LEU A 17 -1.46 7.50 10.76
CA LEU A 17 -2.78 7.26 11.36
C LEU A 17 -2.69 6.54 12.70
N ALA A 18 -1.71 5.66 12.89
CA ALA A 18 -1.49 4.96 14.14
C ALA A 18 -0.95 5.86 15.27
N TYR A 19 -0.10 6.85 14.94
CA TYR A 19 0.63 7.63 15.96
C TYR A 19 0.21 9.09 16.11
N HIS A 20 -0.47 9.70 15.13
CA HIS A 20 -0.70 11.15 15.11
C HIS A 20 -1.33 11.72 16.39
N SER A 21 -2.24 10.98 17.05
CA SER A 21 -2.86 11.41 18.31
C SER A 21 -1.89 11.61 19.48
N ARG A 22 -0.65 11.10 19.35
CA ARG A 22 0.41 11.16 20.38
C ARG A 22 1.59 12.05 19.95
N LEU A 23 1.49 12.69 18.78
CA LEU A 23 2.56 13.50 18.20
C LEU A 23 2.10 14.95 18.10
N ASP A 24 2.97 15.87 18.47
CA ASP A 24 2.84 17.29 18.13
C ASP A 24 3.45 17.54 16.75
N LEU A 25 2.76 17.06 15.72
CA LEU A 25 3.12 17.19 14.31
C LEU A 25 1.84 17.38 13.48
N ASN A 26 1.98 17.93 12.28
CA ASN A 26 0.88 18.06 11.32
C ASN A 26 1.31 17.56 9.94
N VAL A 27 0.35 17.16 9.11
CA VAL A 27 0.61 16.87 7.70
C VAL A 27 0.80 18.19 6.97
N LEU A 28 1.94 18.36 6.31
CA LEU A 28 2.26 19.56 5.53
C LEU A 28 2.24 19.31 4.02
N TYR A 29 2.47 18.06 3.61
CA TYR A 29 2.47 17.67 2.20
C TYR A 29 1.95 16.24 2.05
N GLU A 30 1.02 16.02 1.12
CA GLU A 30 0.46 14.72 0.77
C GLU A 30 -0.14 14.74 -0.65
N GLY A 31 -0.34 13.56 -1.25
CA GLY A 31 -1.04 13.41 -2.53
C GLY A 31 -0.19 13.60 -3.79
N ASP A 32 1.07 14.01 -3.65
CA ASP A 32 2.00 14.09 -4.79
C ASP A 32 2.26 12.69 -5.40
N PRO A 33 2.20 12.52 -6.73
CA PRO A 33 2.49 11.26 -7.40
C PRO A 33 3.87 10.65 -7.04
N GLN A 34 4.88 11.48 -6.74
CA GLN A 34 6.21 11.01 -6.31
C GLN A 34 6.19 10.35 -4.92
N LEU A 35 5.15 10.61 -4.12
CA LEU A 35 4.97 9.99 -2.81
C LEU A 35 4.17 8.68 -2.89
N PHE A 36 3.71 8.29 -4.08
CA PHE A 36 2.98 7.04 -4.23
C PHE A 36 3.92 5.86 -4.02
N ASN A 37 3.49 4.94 -3.16
CA ASN A 37 4.21 3.73 -2.81
C ASN A 37 3.47 2.51 -3.40
N PRO A 38 3.66 2.19 -4.69
CA PRO A 38 2.94 1.11 -5.35
C PRO A 38 3.37 -0.26 -4.82
N TYR A 39 2.39 -1.15 -4.63
CA TYR A 39 2.63 -2.53 -4.23
C TYR A 39 2.53 -3.46 -5.44
N GLN A 40 3.36 -4.50 -5.47
CA GLN A 40 3.35 -5.52 -6.51
C GLN A 40 3.40 -6.92 -5.89
N VAL A 41 2.69 -7.86 -6.51
CA VAL A 41 2.80 -9.29 -6.22
C VAL A 41 3.61 -9.94 -7.33
N ILE A 42 4.69 -10.62 -6.95
CA ILE A 42 5.62 -11.25 -7.88
C ILE A 42 5.53 -12.76 -7.73
N LEU A 43 5.17 -13.44 -8.81
CA LEU A 43 5.17 -14.91 -8.85
C LEU A 43 6.61 -15.43 -8.96
N ILE A 44 6.94 -16.39 -8.11
CA ILE A 44 8.26 -17.04 -8.12
C ILE A 44 8.32 -18.03 -9.30
N ASN A 45 9.47 -18.07 -9.99
CA ASN A 45 9.68 -18.97 -11.12
C ASN A 45 9.60 -20.46 -10.67
N PRO A 46 8.61 -21.23 -11.16
CA PRO A 46 8.43 -22.64 -10.78
C PRO A 46 9.47 -23.58 -11.41
N ASP A 47 10.07 -23.24 -12.55
CA ASP A 47 11.12 -24.07 -13.18
C ASP A 47 12.37 -24.09 -12.29
N ARG A 48 12.64 -22.98 -11.60
CA ARG A 48 13.74 -22.87 -10.63
C ARG A 48 13.39 -23.50 -9.28
N TYR A 49 12.13 -23.46 -8.87
CA TYR A 49 11.67 -23.98 -7.58
C TYR A 49 10.44 -24.89 -7.75
N PRO A 50 10.62 -26.16 -8.16
CA PRO A 50 9.51 -27.03 -8.58
C PRO A 50 8.54 -27.43 -7.46
N THR A 51 8.93 -27.29 -6.20
CA THR A 51 8.14 -27.69 -5.03
C THR A 51 7.22 -26.60 -4.49
N ILE A 52 7.26 -25.39 -5.08
CA ILE A 52 6.42 -24.28 -4.62
C ILE A 52 4.97 -24.46 -5.05
N LYS A 53 4.06 -23.84 -4.30
CA LYS A 53 2.64 -23.79 -4.62
C LYS A 53 2.34 -22.71 -5.67
N TYR A 54 2.91 -22.86 -6.87
CA TYR A 54 2.81 -21.84 -7.91
C TYR A 54 1.36 -21.55 -8.31
N GLN A 55 0.53 -22.59 -8.46
CA GLN A 55 -0.87 -22.42 -8.87
C GLN A 55 -1.68 -21.66 -7.82
N ASP A 56 -1.48 -21.94 -6.53
CA ASP A 56 -2.15 -21.21 -5.45
C ASP A 56 -1.70 -19.73 -5.42
N ALA A 57 -0.39 -19.47 -5.59
CA ALA A 57 0.13 -18.11 -5.67
C ALA A 57 -0.41 -17.34 -6.87
N LYS A 58 -0.53 -18.01 -8.02
CA LYS A 58 -1.13 -17.43 -9.24
C LYS A 58 -2.61 -17.11 -9.01
N ALA A 59 -3.37 -18.03 -8.44
CA ALA A 59 -4.78 -17.80 -8.13
C ALA A 59 -4.98 -16.58 -7.21
N PHE A 60 -4.12 -16.41 -6.21
CA PHE A 60 -4.12 -15.22 -5.37
C PHE A 60 -3.77 -13.95 -6.13
N SER A 61 -2.71 -13.96 -6.94
CA SER A 61 -2.29 -12.81 -7.75
C SER A 61 -3.37 -12.40 -8.75
N ASP A 62 -3.99 -13.36 -9.43
CA ASP A 62 -5.08 -13.10 -10.38
C ASP A 62 -6.32 -12.55 -9.66
N TRP A 63 -6.62 -13.05 -8.45
CA TRP A 63 -7.76 -12.57 -7.66
C TRP A 63 -7.60 -11.11 -7.22
N LEU A 64 -6.40 -10.71 -6.80
CA LEU A 64 -6.11 -9.35 -6.34
C LEU A 64 -6.43 -8.29 -7.39
N VAL A 65 -6.28 -8.62 -8.69
CA VAL A 65 -6.52 -7.70 -9.81
C VAL A 65 -7.94 -7.75 -10.37
N THR A 66 -8.84 -8.55 -9.77
CA THR A 66 -10.27 -8.52 -10.12
C THR A 66 -10.94 -7.26 -9.57
N ASN A 67 -12.07 -6.83 -10.16
CA ASN A 67 -12.89 -5.74 -9.62
C ASN A 67 -13.16 -5.93 -8.12
N LYS A 68 -13.56 -7.13 -7.69
CA LYS A 68 -13.80 -7.44 -6.28
C LYS A 68 -12.55 -7.24 -5.42
N GLY A 69 -11.38 -7.68 -5.88
CA GLY A 69 -10.12 -7.50 -5.17
C GLY A 69 -9.75 -6.03 -5.04
N GLN A 70 -9.87 -5.27 -6.14
CA GLN A 70 -9.60 -3.84 -6.19
C GLN A 70 -10.59 -3.04 -5.32
N ASP A 71 -11.88 -3.39 -5.33
CA ASP A 71 -12.91 -2.78 -4.48
C ASP A 71 -12.59 -3.00 -3.00
N LEU A 72 -12.22 -4.22 -2.60
CA LEU A 72 -11.82 -4.51 -1.22
C LEU A 72 -10.59 -3.72 -0.78
N ILE A 73 -9.61 -3.49 -1.67
CA ILE A 73 -8.46 -2.62 -1.40
C ILE A 73 -8.91 -1.17 -1.22
N ASN A 74 -9.75 -0.67 -2.11
CA ASN A 74 -10.30 0.68 -2.07
C ASN A 74 -11.22 0.92 -0.87
N ASP A 75 -11.85 -0.12 -0.34
CA ASP A 75 -12.77 -0.06 0.81
C ASP A 75 -12.04 -0.24 2.15
N PHE A 76 -10.78 -0.66 2.15
CA PHE A 76 -10.05 -0.83 3.40
C PHE A 76 -9.88 0.52 4.13
N ARG A 77 -10.28 0.56 5.40
CA ARG A 77 -10.22 1.75 6.26
C ARG A 77 -9.44 1.46 7.53
N LEU A 78 -8.63 2.44 7.94
CA LEU A 78 -8.03 2.50 9.27
C LEU A 78 -8.48 3.79 9.95
N ASN A 79 -9.10 3.69 11.12
CA ASN A 79 -9.67 4.83 11.84
C ASN A 79 -10.60 5.70 10.95
N GLY A 80 -11.42 5.05 10.13
CA GLY A 80 -12.37 5.71 9.21
C GLY A 80 -11.75 6.33 7.95
N LYS A 81 -10.42 6.26 7.77
CA LYS A 81 -9.72 6.81 6.61
C LYS A 81 -9.28 5.71 5.65
N GLN A 82 -9.43 5.96 4.34
CA GLN A 82 -8.90 5.08 3.30
C GLN A 82 -7.37 5.04 3.39
N LEU A 83 -6.81 3.83 3.39
CA LEU A 83 -5.38 3.63 3.52
C LEU A 83 -4.70 3.26 2.20
N PHE A 84 -5.39 2.51 1.35
CA PHE A 84 -4.87 2.03 0.07
C PHE A 84 -5.75 2.48 -1.09
N VAL A 85 -5.13 2.65 -2.25
CA VAL A 85 -5.79 2.95 -3.53
C VAL A 85 -5.38 1.86 -4.51
N ALA A 86 -6.37 1.15 -5.05
CA ALA A 86 -6.15 0.06 -5.98
C ALA A 86 -5.84 0.62 -7.39
N ASN A 87 -4.84 0.05 -8.07
CA ASN A 87 -4.33 0.55 -9.35
C ASN A 87 -3.94 -0.56 -10.34
N ALA A 88 -4.52 -1.76 -10.22
CA ALA A 88 -4.17 -2.87 -11.12
C ALA A 88 -4.51 -2.60 -12.59
N ASP A 89 -5.59 -1.85 -12.86
CA ASP A 89 -6.09 -1.55 -14.21
C ASP A 89 -5.58 -0.22 -14.79
N THR A 90 -4.81 0.57 -14.03
CA THR A 90 -4.28 1.82 -14.55
C THR A 90 -3.16 1.52 -15.55
N LYS A 91 -3.50 1.55 -16.84
CA LYS A 91 -2.52 1.60 -17.94
C LYS A 91 -1.62 2.85 -17.91
N ASP A 92 -1.88 3.78 -16.99
CA ASP A 92 -1.30 5.12 -16.95
C ASP A 92 -0.47 5.42 -15.69
N ALA A 93 -0.01 4.41 -14.95
CA ALA A 93 1.08 4.60 -13.99
C ALA A 93 2.42 4.71 -14.72
N LYS A 94 2.64 5.84 -15.40
CA LYS A 94 3.94 6.31 -15.89
C LYS A 94 4.29 7.63 -15.24
#